data_AF-A0A959RVC6-F1
#
_entry.id   AF-A0A959RVC6-F1
#
_cell.length_a   1.000
_cell.length_b   1.000
_cell.length_c   1.000
_cell.angle_alpha   90.00
_cell.angle_beta   90.00
_cell.angle_gamma   90.00
#
_symmetry.space_group_name_H-M   'P 1'
#
loop_
_entity.id
_entity.type
_entity.pdbx_description
1 polymer ?
#
loop_
_entity_poly.entity_id
_entity_poly.type
_entity_poly.pdbx_seq_one_letter_code
_entity_poly.pdbx_strand_id
1 'polypeptide(L)'
;LGDGTKNPFKDWLTFSILGAVIGGFISGAISGRNKIMVEKGPRFSNGKRFLFAFIGGSLMGYGAKMARGCTSGQALTGGSLLSVGGWAFMIMVFVGAYGMAYFVRRQWT
;
A
#
# COMPACT_ATOMS: atom_id res chain seq x y z
N LEU A 1 -17.37 -7.80 -20.48
CA LEU A 1 -16.50 -7.86 -19.28
C LEU A 1 -15.81 -6.50 -19.17
N GLY A 2 -16.47 -5.38 -18.90
CA GLY A 2 -17.64 -5.11 -18.06
C GLY A 2 -17.27 -3.78 -17.41
N ASP A 3 -17.48 -2.68 -18.14
CA ASP A 3 -16.95 -1.37 -17.80
C ASP A 3 -17.31 -1.00 -16.36
N GLY A 4 -16.31 -0.89 -15.49
CA GLY A 4 -16.43 -0.45 -14.09
C GLY A 4 -16.92 0.99 -13.93
N THR A 5 -17.36 1.63 -15.03
CA THR A 5 -17.85 3.00 -15.11
C THR A 5 -19.29 3.16 -14.63
N LYS A 6 -20.11 2.10 -14.60
CA LYS A 6 -21.53 2.19 -14.20
C LYS A 6 -21.89 1.52 -12.88
N ASN A 7 -21.18 0.48 -12.44
CA ASN A 7 -21.48 -0.21 -11.18
C ASN A 7 -20.21 -0.84 -10.57
N PRO A 8 -19.76 -0.39 -9.38
CA PRO A 8 -18.54 -0.89 -8.73
C PRO A 8 -18.58 -2.39 -8.40
N PHE A 9 -19.78 -2.96 -8.25
CA PHE A 9 -19.97 -4.39 -7.97
C PHE A 9 -19.74 -5.30 -9.19
N LYS A 10 -19.59 -4.75 -10.40
CA LYS A 10 -19.29 -5.52 -11.61
C LYS A 10 -17.80 -5.59 -11.92
N ASP A 11 -16.99 -4.82 -11.19
CA ASP A 11 -15.54 -4.86 -11.34
C ASP A 11 -14.98 -6.02 -10.51
N TRP A 12 -14.24 -6.92 -11.17
CA TRP A 12 -13.54 -8.04 -10.53
C TRP A 12 -12.58 -7.56 -9.43
N LEU A 13 -12.06 -6.34 -9.58
CA LEU A 13 -11.18 -5.72 -8.60
C LEU A 13 -11.84 -5.56 -7.22
N THR A 14 -13.15 -5.28 -7.18
CA THR A 14 -13.90 -5.12 -5.92
C THR A 14 -13.90 -6.42 -5.11
N PHE A 15 -14.17 -7.56 -5.76
CA PHE A 15 -14.12 -8.86 -5.11
C PHE A 15 -12.69 -9.24 -4.69
N SER A 16 -11.67 -8.88 -5.49
CA SER A 16 -10.27 -9.11 -5.15
C SER A 16 -9.84 -8.34 -3.89
N ILE A 17 -10.24 -7.07 -3.76
CA ILE A 17 -9.95 -6.25 -2.59
C ILE A 17 -10.67 -6.79 -1.35
N LEU A 18 -11.97 -7.13 -1.48
CA LEU A 18 -12.73 -7.73 -0.38
C LEU A 18 -12.10 -9.05 0.09
N GLY A 19 -11.72 -9.92 -0.86
CA GLY A 19 -11.03 -11.18 -0.58
C GLY A 19 -9.69 -10.96 0.12
N ALA A 20 -8.90 -9.96 -0.28
CA ALA A 20 -7.63 -9.63 0.37
C ALA A 20 -7.82 -9.14 1.82
N VAL A 21 -8.85 -8.30 2.07
CA VAL A 21 -9.17 -7.82 3.41
C VAL A 21 -9.61 -8.98 4.32
N ILE A 22 -10.54 -9.81 3.85
CA ILE A 22 -11.04 -10.96 4.61
C ILE A 22 -9.92 -11.99 4.83
N GLY A 23 -9.16 -12.31 3.80
CA GLY A 23 -8.04 -13.25 3.87
C GLY A 23 -6.94 -12.80 4.83
N GLY A 24 -6.60 -11.51 4.82
CA GLY A 24 -5.66 -10.92 5.77
C GLY A 24 -6.16 -11.02 7.22
N PHE A 25 -7.45 -10.75 7.44
CA PHE A 25 -8.06 -10.84 8.77
C PHE A 25 -8.11 -12.28 9.30
N ILE A 26 -8.50 -13.25 8.46
CA ILE A 26 -8.51 -14.67 8.81
C ILE A 26 -7.09 -15.16 9.10
N SER A 27 -6.12 -14.80 8.26
CA SER A 27 -4.71 -15.16 8.46
C SER A 27 -4.16 -14.60 9.78
N GLY A 28 -4.50 -13.36 10.12
CA GLY A 28 -4.17 -12.74 11.40
C GLY A 28 -4.82 -13.45 12.59
N ALA A 29 -6.08 -13.87 12.44
CA ALA A 29 -6.83 -14.59 13.47
C ALA A 29 -6.23 -15.96 13.76
N ILE A 30 -5.91 -16.73 12.71
CA ILE A 30 -5.23 -18.03 12.82
C ILE A 30 -3.84 -17.85 13.46
N SER A 31 -3.13 -16.77 13.14
CA SER A 31 -1.82 -16.48 13.72
C SER A 31 -1.88 -15.99 15.17
N GLY A 32 -3.06 -15.75 15.76
CA GLY A 32 -3.19 -15.14 17.09
C GLY A 32 -2.58 -13.73 17.19
N ARG A 33 -2.35 -13.06 16.06
CA ARG A 33 -1.70 -11.73 15.97
C ARG A 33 -2.70 -10.58 15.78
N ASN A 34 -4.00 -10.86 15.93
CA ASN A 34 -5.05 -9.83 15.90
C ASN A 34 -5.01 -8.99 17.19
N LYS A 35 -4.03 -8.10 17.29
CA LYS A 35 -3.97 -7.07 18.33
C LYS A 35 -4.24 -5.73 17.67
N ILE A 36 -5.26 -5.03 18.16
CA ILE A 36 -5.50 -3.64 17.78
C ILE A 36 -4.42 -2.81 18.47
N MET A 37 -3.34 -2.54 17.76
CA MET A 37 -2.21 -1.76 18.25
C MET A 37 -1.84 -0.72 17.21
N VAL A 38 -1.52 0.49 17.68
CA VAL A 38 -0.91 1.51 16.84
C VAL A 38 0.60 1.30 16.90
N GLU A 39 1.17 0.76 15.83
CA GLU A 39 2.62 0.60 15.71
C GLU A 39 3.30 1.98 15.67
N LYS A 40 4.01 2.33 16.75
CA LYS A 40 4.70 3.60 16.95
C LYS A 40 5.94 3.43 17.85
N GLY A 41 6.90 4.36 17.74
CA GLY A 41 8.02 4.43 18.68
C GLY A 41 7.60 4.85 20.10
N PRO A 42 8.39 4.54 21.14
CA PRO A 42 8.05 4.77 22.55
C PRO A 42 7.71 6.23 22.88
N ARG A 43 8.29 7.18 22.14
CA ARG A 43 8.18 8.62 22.39
C ARG A 43 7.22 9.35 21.45
N PHE A 44 6.58 8.64 20.52
CA PHE A 44 5.75 9.28 19.49
C PHE A 44 4.27 9.30 19.90
N SER A 45 3.59 10.42 19.66
CA SER A 45 2.15 10.56 19.98
C SER A 45 1.28 9.86 18.93
N ASN A 46 0.19 9.24 19.37
CA ASN A 46 -0.77 8.55 18.50
C ASN A 46 -1.31 9.50 17.42
N GLY A 47 -1.66 10.74 17.79
CA GLY A 47 -2.21 11.73 16.87
C GLY A 47 -1.24 12.09 15.74
N LYS A 48 0.05 12.24 16.05
CA LYS A 48 1.08 12.48 15.03
C LYS A 48 1.22 11.27 14.12
N ARG A 49 1.21 10.05 14.66
CA ARG A 49 1.33 8.81 13.86
C ARG A 49 0.18 8.67 12.86
N PHE A 50 -1.06 8.93 13.29
CA PHE A 50 -2.22 8.94 12.39
C PHE A 50 -2.10 10.03 11.32
N LEU A 51 -1.66 11.23 11.67
CA LEU A 51 -1.43 12.30 10.69
C LEU A 51 -0.40 11.90 9.63
N PHE A 52 0.74 11.33 10.05
CA PHE A 52 1.76 10.86 9.12
C PHE A 52 1.29 9.67 8.26
N ALA A 53 0.53 8.74 8.84
CA ALA A 53 -0.06 7.63 8.09
C ALA A 53 -1.07 8.13 7.05
N PHE A 54 -1.89 9.13 7.40
CA PHE A 54 -2.82 9.76 6.49
C PHE A 54 -2.10 10.48 5.34
N ILE A 55 -1.12 11.34 5.65
CA ILE A 55 -0.32 12.06 4.65
C ILE A 55 0.40 11.06 3.72
N GLY A 56 1.04 10.03 4.28
CA GLY A 56 1.71 8.99 3.51
C GLY A 56 0.75 8.24 2.59
N GLY A 57 -0.43 7.87 3.09
CA GLY A 57 -1.48 7.22 2.30
C GLY A 57 -2.01 8.10 1.17
N SER A 58 -2.24 9.40 1.42
CA SER A 58 -2.66 10.35 0.39
C SER A 58 -1.62 10.53 -0.70
N LEU A 59 -0.33 10.66 -0.33
CA LEU A 59 0.78 10.75 -1.29
C LEU A 59 0.92 9.47 -2.12
N MET A 60 0.80 8.29 -1.49
CA MET A 60 0.80 7.01 -2.19
C MET A 60 -0.37 6.92 -3.18
N GLY A 61 -1.58 7.32 -2.79
CA GLY A 61 -2.74 7.32 -3.66
C GLY A 61 -2.58 8.26 -4.87
N TYR A 62 -2.05 9.46 -4.64
CA TYR A 62 -1.74 10.42 -5.70
C TYR A 62 -0.69 9.86 -6.67
N GLY A 63 0.40 9.30 -6.14
CA GLY A 63 1.46 8.66 -6.93
C GLY A 63 0.95 7.48 -7.75
N ALA A 64 0.14 6.61 -7.16
CA ALA A 64 -0.46 5.46 -7.86
C ALA A 64 -1.34 5.89 -9.04
N LYS A 65 -2.10 6.98 -8.87
CA LYS A 65 -2.93 7.53 -9.96
C LYS A 65 -2.08 8.12 -11.08
N MET A 66 -1.00 8.84 -10.76
CA MET A 66 -0.06 9.38 -11.76
C MET A 66 0.65 8.27 -12.53
N ALA A 67 1.11 7.23 -11.83
CA ALA A 67 1.77 6.07 -12.44
C ALA A 67 0.80 5.15 -13.19
N ARG A 68 -0.51 5.43 -13.16
CA ARG A 68 -1.60 4.59 -13.70
C ARG A 68 -1.47 3.12 -13.27
N GLY A 69 -1.05 2.90 -12.02
CA GLY A 69 -0.72 1.58 -11.54
C GLY A 69 -0.53 1.50 -10.03
N CYS A 70 -0.71 0.30 -9.51
CA CYS A 70 -0.41 -0.04 -8.12
C CYS A 70 0.82 -0.93 -8.05
N THR A 71 1.37 -1.14 -6.85
CA THR A 71 2.53 -2.03 -6.64
C THR A 71 2.26 -3.44 -7.17
N SER A 72 1.07 -3.98 -6.96
CA SER A 72 0.72 -5.32 -7.46
C SER A 72 0.65 -5.37 -8.99
N GLY A 73 0.23 -4.29 -9.66
CA GLY A 73 0.11 -4.26 -11.11
C GLY A 73 1.41 -3.92 -11.84
N GLN A 74 2.05 -2.83 -11.45
CA GLN A 74 3.25 -2.33 -12.13
C GLN A 74 4.54 -3.02 -11.63
N ALA A 75 4.65 -3.29 -10.32
CA ALA A 75 5.86 -3.91 -9.79
C ALA A 75 5.85 -5.44 -9.94
N LEU A 76 4.76 -6.13 -9.53
CA LEU A 76 4.72 -7.60 -9.61
C LEU A 76 4.48 -8.11 -11.03
N THR A 77 3.36 -7.73 -11.66
CA THR A 77 3.03 -8.20 -13.02
C THR A 77 3.87 -7.52 -14.09
N GLY A 78 4.08 -6.20 -14.00
CA GLY A 78 4.95 -5.48 -14.93
C GLY A 78 6.43 -5.91 -14.82
N GLY A 79 6.91 -6.21 -13.62
CA GLY A 79 8.26 -6.72 -13.38
C GLY A 79 8.45 -8.15 -13.88
N SER A 80 7.47 -9.04 -13.69
CA SER A 80 7.53 -10.43 -14.17
C SER A 80 7.50 -10.53 -15.70
N LEU A 81 6.83 -9.59 -16.37
CA LEU A 81 6.82 -9.46 -17.83
C LEU A 81 8.06 -8.76 -18.40
N LEU A 82 9.08 -8.46 -17.57
CA LEU A 82 10.29 -7.71 -17.94
C LEU A 82 9.98 -6.36 -18.64
N SER A 83 8.86 -5.73 -18.27
CA SER A 83 8.54 -4.40 -18.80
C SER A 83 9.48 -3.35 -18.23
N VAL A 84 10.08 -2.54 -19.11
CA VAL A 84 10.94 -1.41 -18.73
C VAL A 84 10.22 -0.46 -17.78
N GLY A 85 8.92 -0.23 -18.00
CA GLY A 85 8.09 0.61 -17.13
C GLY A 85 7.89 0.02 -15.73
N GLY A 86 7.70 -1.30 -15.62
CA GLY A 86 7.53 -1.98 -14.34
C GLY A 86 8.81 -1.98 -13.50
N TRP A 87 9.96 -2.22 -14.15
CA TRP A 87 11.27 -2.13 -13.52
C TRP A 87 11.61 -0.69 -13.09
N ALA A 88 11.35 0.30 -13.95
CA ALA A 88 11.54 1.71 -13.60
C ALA A 88 10.66 2.12 -12.41
N PHE A 89 9.39 1.70 -12.39
CA PHE A 89 8.49 1.93 -11.27
C PHE A 89 9.02 1.31 -9.97
N MET A 90 9.42 0.03 -10.02
CA MET A 90 9.95 -0.68 -8.86
C MET A 90 11.19 0.04 -8.29
N ILE A 91 12.16 0.38 -9.13
CA ILE A 91 13.39 1.07 -8.70
C ILE A 91 13.06 2.42 -8.06
N MET A 92 12.20 3.22 -8.69
CA MET A 92 11.79 4.54 -8.18
C MET A 92 11.08 4.44 -6.83
N VAL A 93 10.23 3.42 -6.63
CA VAL A 93 9.55 3.18 -5.35
C VAL A 93 10.58 2.86 -4.25
N PHE A 94 11.54 1.98 -4.51
CA PHE A 94 12.57 1.63 -3.53
C PHE A 94 13.49 2.82 -3.22
N VAL A 95 13.96 3.54 -4.25
CA VAL A 95 14.81 4.73 -4.06
C VAL A 95 14.07 5.80 -3.25
N GLY A 96 12.82 6.08 -3.58
CA GLY A 96 11.98 7.01 -2.83
C GLY A 96 11.74 6.57 -1.39
N ALA A 97 11.45 5.28 -1.18
CA ALA A 97 11.21 4.72 0.15
C ALA A 97 12.46 4.78 1.03
N TYR A 98 13.62 4.34 0.53
CA TYR A 98 14.89 4.40 1.28
C TYR A 98 15.35 5.83 1.52
N GLY A 99 15.16 6.73 0.55
CA GLY A 99 15.45 8.16 0.71
C GLY A 99 14.58 8.79 1.80
N MET A 100 13.28 8.49 1.83
CA MET A 100 12.36 9.02 2.84
C MET A 100 12.52 8.33 4.21
N ALA A 101 12.94 7.07 4.25
CA ALA A 101 13.16 6.32 5.49
C ALA A 101 14.15 7.04 6.42
N TYR A 102 15.17 7.69 5.88
CA TYR A 102 16.13 8.47 6.67
C TYR A 102 15.48 9.62 7.46
N PHE A 103 14.43 10.24 6.91
CA PHE A 103 13.71 11.33 7.57
C PHE A 103 12.69 10.81 8.58
N VAL A 104 12.01 9.71 8.24
CA VAL A 104 10.93 9.13 9.04
C VAL A 104 11.45 8.24 10.18
N ARG A 105 12.73 7.83 10.16
CA ARG A 105 13.34 7.01 11.24
C ARG A 105 13.18 7.61 12.65
N ARG A 106 13.12 8.95 12.75
CA ARG A 106 12.87 9.67 14.02
C ARG A 106 11.50 9.37 14.65
N GLN A 107 10.57 8.75 13.92
CA GLN A 107 9.28 8.29 14.48
C GLN A 107 9.41 7.01 15.32
N TRP A 108 10.51 6.27 15.15
CA TRP A 108 10.71 4.95 15.75
C TRP A 108 11.87 4.91 16.75
N THR A 109 12.74 5.93 16.76
CA THR A 109 13.78 6.16 17.78
C THR A 109 13.23 6.99 18.94
#